data_AF-A0A9L0S6L0-F1
#
_entry.id   AF-A0A9L0S6L0-F1
#
_cell.length_a   1.000
_cell.length_b   1.000
_cell.length_c   1.000
_cell.angle_alpha   90.00
_cell.angle_beta   90.00
_cell.angle_gamma   90.00
#
_symmetry.space_group_name_H-M   'P 1'
#
loop_
_entity.id
_entity.type
_entity.pdbx_description
1 polymer ?
#
loop_
_entity_poly.entity_id
_entity_poly.type
_entity_poly.pdbx_seq_one_letter_code
_entity_poly.pdbx_strand_id
1 'polypeptide(L)'
;MPACCSWNDVFQYETNKVTRIQSMNYGTIKWICHLIVFSYVIFALVSDKRYQRKEPLISSVHTKVKGIAEVREEIIESGAKKVVQSVFDTADYTFPLQGNSFFVMTNFLKTEGQEQGLCPEVRRGPRVVGQVTRVPGGGTGQRKIMSRGYFHTYVMFWFPKTCH
;
A
#
# COMPACT_ATOMS: atom_id res chain seq x y z
N MET A 1 3.61 -15.10 -74.21
CA MET A 1 3.28 -14.68 -72.83
C MET A 1 2.37 -13.47 -72.94
N PRO A 2 1.03 -13.60 -72.86
CA PRO A 2 0.13 -12.48 -73.08
C PRO A 2 0.11 -11.55 -71.85
N ALA A 3 -0.11 -10.27 -72.11
CA ALA A 3 -0.15 -9.19 -71.13
C ALA A 3 -1.23 -9.46 -70.05
N CYS A 4 -0.81 -9.55 -68.80
CA CYS A 4 -1.63 -10.02 -67.67
C CYS A 4 -2.35 -8.88 -66.90
N CYS A 5 -2.24 -7.62 -67.34
CA CYS A 5 -2.83 -6.48 -66.63
C CYS A 5 -3.30 -5.42 -67.63
N SER A 6 -4.61 -5.38 -67.90
CA SER A 6 -5.23 -4.30 -68.67
C SER A 6 -5.66 -3.19 -67.72
N TRP A 7 -5.56 -1.91 -68.13
CA TRP A 7 -6.07 -0.77 -67.34
C TRP A 7 -7.56 -0.91 -66.96
N ASN A 8 -8.30 -1.73 -67.71
CA ASN A 8 -9.71 -2.02 -67.44
C ASN A 8 -9.93 -2.90 -66.21
N ASP A 9 -8.93 -3.66 -65.76
CA ASP A 9 -9.03 -4.52 -64.57
C ASP A 9 -9.02 -3.70 -63.26
N VAL A 10 -8.45 -2.49 -63.26
CA VAL A 10 -8.45 -1.56 -62.11
C VAL A 10 -9.86 -1.01 -61.83
N PHE A 11 -10.71 -0.95 -62.85
CA PHE A 11 -12.10 -0.50 -62.74
C PHE A 11 -13.10 -1.66 -62.60
N GLN A 12 -12.61 -2.90 -62.44
CA GLN A 12 -13.51 -4.00 -62.13
C GLN A 12 -13.97 -3.92 -60.67
N TYR A 13 -15.26 -3.66 -60.50
CA TYR A 13 -15.94 -3.75 -59.21
C TYR A 13 -16.87 -4.95 -59.22
N GLU A 14 -16.45 -6.04 -58.58
CA GLU A 14 -17.31 -7.20 -58.39
C GLU A 14 -18.35 -6.91 -57.29
N THR A 15 -19.63 -7.09 -57.63
CA THR A 15 -20.73 -6.97 -56.67
C THR A 15 -21.31 -8.33 -56.38
N ASN A 16 -21.56 -8.60 -55.10
CA ASN A 16 -22.25 -9.82 -54.68
C ASN A 16 -23.67 -9.86 -55.27
N LYS A 17 -23.97 -10.93 -56.00
CA LYS A 17 -25.33 -11.19 -56.50
C LYS A 17 -26.20 -11.64 -55.33
N VAL A 18 -27.20 -10.83 -54.97
CA VAL A 18 -28.11 -11.11 -53.86
C VAL A 18 -29.53 -11.35 -54.37
N THR A 19 -30.22 -12.34 -53.81
CA THR A 19 -31.63 -12.64 -54.12
C THR A 19 -32.53 -12.07 -53.03
N ARG A 20 -33.53 -11.26 -53.42
CA ARG A 20 -34.49 -10.66 -52.48
C ARG A 20 -35.64 -11.61 -52.21
N ILE A 21 -35.73 -12.13 -50.98
CA ILE A 21 -36.85 -12.96 -50.53
C ILE A 21 -37.90 -12.06 -49.89
N GLN A 22 -39.08 -11.94 -50.51
CA GLN A 22 -40.18 -11.12 -49.99
C GLN A 22 -41.01 -11.93 -48.99
N SER A 23 -40.87 -11.61 -47.72
CA SER A 23 -41.60 -12.28 -46.65
C SER A 23 -41.71 -11.37 -45.42
N MET A 24 -42.88 -11.37 -44.78
CA MET A 24 -43.12 -10.53 -43.61
C MET A 24 -42.26 -10.99 -42.42
N ASN A 25 -42.18 -12.30 -42.17
CA ASN A 25 -41.47 -12.87 -41.02
C ASN A 25 -39.97 -12.53 -41.02
N TYR A 26 -39.27 -12.80 -42.12
CA TYR A 26 -37.84 -12.51 -42.23
C TYR A 26 -37.54 -11.01 -42.20
N GLY A 27 -38.45 -10.19 -42.73
CA GLY A 27 -38.40 -8.74 -42.62
C GLY A 27 -38.45 -8.27 -41.16
N THR A 28 -39.45 -8.74 -40.40
CA THR A 28 -39.62 -8.40 -38.99
C THR A 28 -38.42 -8.82 -38.15
N ILE A 29 -37.92 -10.05 -38.33
CA ILE A 29 -36.72 -10.54 -37.62
C ILE A 29 -35.51 -9.65 -37.93
N LYS A 30 -35.28 -9.32 -39.21
CA LYS A 30 -34.18 -8.44 -39.62
C LYS A 30 -34.25 -7.08 -38.90
N TRP A 31 -35.42 -6.47 -38.83
CA TRP A 31 -35.62 -5.18 -38.19
C TRP A 31 -35.48 -5.25 -36.68
N ILE A 32 -35.99 -6.30 -36.03
CA ILE A 32 -35.81 -6.52 -34.58
C ILE A 32 -34.33 -6.66 -34.25
N CYS A 33 -33.58 -7.49 -35.00
CA CYS A 33 -32.14 -7.62 -34.80
C CYS A 33 -31.40 -6.28 -34.97
N HIS A 34 -31.76 -5.48 -35.98
CA HIS A 34 -31.19 -4.14 -36.15
C HIS A 34 -31.50 -3.22 -34.96
N LEU A 35 -32.75 -3.21 -34.46
CA LEU A 35 -33.14 -2.39 -33.32
C LEU A 35 -32.44 -2.81 -32.03
N ILE A 36 -32.27 -4.11 -31.79
CA ILE A 36 -31.53 -4.63 -30.64
C ILE A 36 -30.07 -4.16 -30.67
N VAL A 37 -29.39 -4.35 -31.80
CA VAL A 37 -28.00 -3.92 -31.95
C VAL A 37 -27.89 -2.40 -31.82
N PHE A 38 -28.77 -1.65 -32.45
CA PHE A 38 -28.78 -0.19 -32.40
C PHE A 38 -29.01 0.35 -30.99
N SER A 39 -29.99 -0.19 -30.25
CA SER A 39 -30.28 0.21 -28.88
C SER A 39 -29.13 -0.11 -27.91
N TYR A 40 -28.47 -1.27 -28.07
CA TYR A 40 -27.29 -1.62 -27.30
C TYR A 40 -26.14 -0.63 -27.52
N VAL A 41 -25.88 -0.25 -28.78
CA VAL A 41 -24.85 0.73 -29.12
C VAL A 41 -25.15 2.08 -28.48
N ILE A 42 -26.39 2.55 -28.54
CA ILE A 42 -26.81 3.79 -27.86
C ILE A 42 -26.59 3.68 -26.35
N PHE A 43 -27.05 2.58 -25.74
CA PHE A 43 -26.92 2.37 -24.30
C PHE A 43 -25.45 2.39 -23.86
N ALA A 44 -24.56 1.72 -24.58
CA ALA A 44 -23.13 1.71 -24.29
C ALA A 44 -22.49 3.10 -24.46
N LEU A 45 -22.89 3.83 -25.51
CA LEU A 45 -22.35 5.16 -25.79
C LEU A 45 -22.75 6.18 -24.72
N VAL A 46 -23.99 6.12 -24.23
CA VAL A 46 -24.51 6.99 -23.17
C VAL A 46 -23.93 6.60 -21.81
N SER A 47 -23.98 5.32 -21.44
CA SER A 47 -23.55 4.84 -20.11
C SER A 47 -22.06 5.10 -19.87
N ASP A 48 -21.22 4.80 -20.86
CA ASP A 48 -19.76 5.01 -20.75
C ASP A 48 -19.35 6.45 -21.10
N LYS A 49 -20.29 7.30 -21.54
CA LYS A 49 -20.05 8.64 -22.10
C LYS A 49 -18.97 8.63 -23.19
N ARG A 50 -19.00 7.65 -24.10
CA ARG A 50 -17.94 7.46 -25.12
C ARG A 50 -17.86 8.58 -26.15
N TYR A 51 -18.90 9.41 -26.23
CA TYR A 51 -18.91 10.63 -27.04
C TYR A 51 -18.00 11.74 -26.48
N GLN A 52 -17.49 11.60 -25.25
CA GLN A 52 -16.59 12.56 -24.64
C GLN A 52 -15.16 12.04 -24.60
N ARG A 53 -14.18 12.92 -24.84
CA ARG A 53 -12.77 12.65 -24.56
C ARG A 53 -12.55 12.73 -23.05
N LYS A 54 -12.12 11.62 -22.43
CA LYS A 54 -11.80 11.58 -20.99
C LYS A 54 -10.36 12.02 -20.79
N GLU A 55 -10.15 13.01 -19.92
CA GLU A 55 -8.81 13.45 -19.53
C GLU A 55 -8.57 13.08 -18.06
N PRO A 56 -7.44 12.42 -17.74
CA PRO A 56 -7.10 12.10 -16.36
C PRO A 56 -6.71 13.37 -15.60
N LEU A 57 -7.25 13.53 -14.39
CA LEU A 57 -6.87 14.65 -13.52
C LEU A 57 -5.53 14.33 -12.84
N ILE A 58 -4.56 15.22 -13.00
CA ILE A 58 -3.34 15.21 -12.19
C ILE A 58 -3.60 16.08 -10.97
N SER A 59 -3.70 15.47 -9.78
CA SER A 59 -3.88 16.19 -8.52
C SER A 59 -2.59 16.20 -7.69
N SER A 60 -2.23 17.36 -7.17
CA SER A 60 -1.13 17.54 -6.22
C SER A 60 -1.70 17.96 -4.86
N VAL A 61 -1.38 17.22 -3.80
CA VAL A 61 -1.87 17.50 -2.45
C VAL A 61 -0.71 17.98 -1.60
N HIS A 62 -0.83 19.17 -0.99
CA HIS A 62 0.14 19.70 -0.05
C HIS A 62 -0.51 19.82 1.34
N THR A 63 -0.09 18.98 2.28
CA THR A 63 -0.63 18.95 3.64
C THR A 63 0.28 19.70 4.62
N LYS A 64 -0.30 20.57 5.45
CA LYS A 64 0.40 21.26 6.54
C LYS A 64 -0.29 20.95 7.86
N VAL A 65 0.38 20.21 8.73
CA VAL A 65 -0.11 19.92 10.08
C VAL A 65 0.23 21.09 11.01
N LYS A 66 -0.65 21.39 11.96
CA LYS A 66 -0.44 22.40 13.00
C LYS A 66 -1.01 21.87 14.31
N GLY A 67 -0.26 22.03 15.39
CA GLY A 67 -0.71 21.65 16.73
C GLY A 67 0.47 21.56 17.68
N ILE A 68 0.21 21.89 18.93
CA ILE A 68 1.15 21.73 20.04
C ILE A 68 0.54 20.73 21.03
N ALA A 69 1.36 19.86 21.59
CA ALA A 69 0.93 18.91 22.61
C ALA A 69 1.89 18.96 23.80
N GLU A 70 1.36 19.08 25.01
CA GLU A 70 2.15 18.98 26.23
C GLU A 70 2.01 17.58 26.83
N VAL A 71 3.13 16.94 27.12
CA VAL A 71 3.19 15.60 27.72
C VAL A 71 3.99 15.68 29.01
N ARG A 72 3.46 15.07 30.08
CA ARG A 72 4.17 14.91 31.34
C ARG A 72 4.66 13.47 31.45
N GLU A 73 5.97 13.28 31.39
CA GLU A 73 6.59 11.96 31.48
C GLU A 73 7.29 11.80 32.83
N GLU A 74 7.17 10.62 33.41
CA GLU A 74 7.96 10.19 34.56
C GLU A 74 9.13 9.36 34.07
N ILE A 75 10.31 9.97 33.92
CA ILE A 75 11.52 9.27 33.49
C ILE A 75 12.23 8.72 34.72
N ILE A 76 12.55 7.43 34.69
CA ILE A 76 13.40 6.77 35.70
C ILE A 76 14.83 6.77 35.16
N GLU A 77 15.60 7.79 35.51
CA GLU A 77 17.03 7.83 35.23
C GLU A 77 17.81 7.40 36.48
N SER A 78 18.62 6.34 36.35
CA SER A 78 19.56 5.89 37.41
C SER A 78 18.93 5.65 38.80
N GLY A 79 17.65 5.26 38.85
CA GLY A 79 16.93 4.97 40.11
C GLY A 79 16.25 6.17 40.77
N ALA A 80 16.37 7.38 40.21
CA ALA A 80 15.62 8.56 40.64
C ALA A 80 14.44 8.81 39.68
N LYS A 81 13.25 9.04 40.23
CA LYS A 81 12.06 9.42 39.46
C LYS A 81 12.11 10.92 39.19
N LYS A 82 12.20 11.32 37.93
CA LYS A 82 12.14 12.73 37.50
C LYS A 82 10.90 12.94 36.65
N VAL A 83 10.05 13.89 37.04
CA VAL A 83 8.92 14.33 36.21
C VAL A 83 9.45 15.36 35.22
N VAL A 84 9.36 15.07 33.92
CA VAL A 84 9.77 15.96 32.84
C VAL A 84 8.51 16.37 32.07
N GLN A 85 8.25 17.67 31.98
CA GLN A 85 7.23 18.22 31.09
C GLN A 85 7.88 18.49 29.73
N SER A 86 7.43 17.80 28.70
CA SER A 86 7.93 17.92 27.33
C SER A 86 6.82 18.49 26.45
N VAL A 87 7.16 19.47 25.61
CA VAL A 87 6.25 20.04 24.61
C VAL A 87 6.64 19.48 23.26
N PHE A 88 5.67 18.95 22.53
CA PHE A 88 5.81 18.42 21.19
C PHE A 88 5.17 19.39 20.19
N ASP A 89 5.96 19.86 19.22
CA ASP A 89 5.47 20.65 18.09
C ASP A 89 5.42 19.77 16.82
N THR A 90 4.91 20.36 15.74
CA THR A 90 4.76 19.77 14.41
C THR A 90 6.02 19.05 13.93
N ALA A 91 7.21 19.57 14.24
CA ALA A 91 8.48 18.94 13.87
C ALA A 91 8.79 17.63 14.63
N ASP A 92 8.17 17.41 15.80
CA ASP A 92 8.49 16.28 16.68
C ASP A 92 7.58 15.07 16.42
N TYR A 93 6.30 15.31 16.10
CA TYR A 93 5.33 14.23 15.84
C TYR A 93 5.07 13.96 14.35
N THR A 94 5.58 14.80 13.43
CA THR A 94 5.49 14.54 11.98
C THR A 94 6.86 14.26 11.38
N PHE A 95 6.92 13.30 10.47
CA PHE A 95 8.11 13.05 9.66
C PHE A 95 7.94 13.70 8.28
N PRO A 96 9.00 14.30 7.71
CA PRO A 96 8.94 14.86 6.37
C PRO A 96 8.79 13.72 5.35
N LEU A 97 7.56 13.43 4.95
CA LEU A 97 7.24 12.55 3.83
C LEU A 97 7.14 13.39 2.55
N GLN A 98 7.82 12.96 1.49
CA GLN A 98 7.73 13.59 0.16
C GLN A 98 6.48 13.16 -0.64
N GLY A 99 5.47 12.55 0.01
CA GLY A 99 4.31 11.95 -0.65
C GLY A 99 2.97 12.61 -0.27
N ASN A 100 1.88 12.09 -0.84
CA ASN A 100 0.49 12.55 -0.58
C ASN A 100 -0.06 12.10 0.79
N SER A 101 0.75 11.43 1.63
CA SER A 101 0.38 10.96 2.95
C SER A 101 1.25 11.61 4.01
N PHE A 102 0.67 11.79 5.20
CA PHE A 102 1.34 12.36 6.35
C PHE A 102 1.22 11.39 7.53
N PHE A 103 2.23 11.39 8.41
CA PHE A 103 2.25 10.59 9.63
C PHE A 103 2.15 11.52 10.85
N VAL A 104 1.36 11.12 11.85
CA VAL A 104 1.21 11.83 13.11
C VAL A 104 1.41 10.85 14.24
N MET A 105 2.39 11.11 15.10
CA MET A 105 2.65 10.34 16.30
C MET A 105 1.61 10.69 17.39
N THR A 106 0.90 9.68 17.90
CA THR A 106 -0.11 9.84 18.96
C THR A 106 0.29 9.20 20.28
N ASN A 107 1.19 8.22 20.25
CA ASN A 107 1.73 7.53 21.41
C ASN A 107 3.19 7.17 21.14
N PHE A 108 4.04 7.31 22.15
CA PHE A 108 5.46 6.98 22.07
C PHE A 108 5.96 6.34 23.36
N LEU A 109 6.97 5.49 23.21
CA LEU A 109 7.71 4.88 24.31
C LEU A 109 9.19 5.11 24.03
N LYS A 110 9.81 6.03 24.78
CA LYS A 110 11.23 6.36 24.65
C LYS A 110 12.04 5.64 25.71
N THR A 111 13.20 5.11 25.33
CA THR A 111 14.15 4.51 26.28
C THR A 111 15.48 5.26 26.14
N GLU A 112 15.79 6.11 27.11
CA GLU A 112 17.00 6.92 27.11
C GLU A 112 18.23 6.12 27.55
N GLY A 113 19.42 6.57 27.14
CA GLY A 113 20.69 6.03 27.62
C GLY A 113 20.91 4.56 27.26
N GLN A 114 20.44 4.13 26.08
CA GLN A 114 20.77 2.80 25.58
C GLN A 114 22.26 2.73 25.23
N GLU A 115 22.95 1.75 25.77
CA GLU A 115 24.34 1.43 25.48
C GLU A 115 24.42 0.00 24.91
N GLN A 116 25.40 -0.24 24.03
CA GLN A 116 25.63 -1.58 23.50
C GLN A 116 26.27 -2.44 24.59
N GLY A 117 25.58 -3.51 24.99
CA GLY A 117 26.04 -4.37 26.06
C GLY A 117 25.43 -5.77 25.98
N LEU A 118 25.88 -6.63 26.88
CA LEU A 118 25.37 -7.99 27.02
C LEU A 118 24.39 -8.05 28.19
N CYS A 119 23.10 -8.21 27.91
CA CYS A 119 22.05 -8.12 28.93
C CYS A 119 21.05 -9.27 28.86
N PRO A 120 20.44 -9.66 30.00
CA PRO A 120 19.36 -10.64 30.00
C PRO A 120 18.12 -10.05 29.33
N GLU A 121 17.53 -10.83 28.42
CA GLU A 121 16.33 -10.41 27.70
C GLU A 121 15.14 -10.18 28.65
N VAL A 122 14.44 -9.05 28.47
CA VAL A 122 13.22 -8.71 29.22
C VAL A 122 12.11 -9.70 28.87
N ARG A 123 11.52 -10.35 29.89
CA ARG A 123 10.49 -11.36 29.69
C ARG A 123 9.19 -10.73 29.20
N ARG A 124 8.85 -10.94 27.93
CA ARG A 124 7.48 -10.78 27.43
C ARG A 124 6.74 -12.11 27.61
N GLY A 125 6.10 -12.30 28.76
CA GLY A 125 5.20 -13.43 29.04
C GLY A 125 5.88 -14.79 29.31
N PRO A 126 5.08 -15.85 29.59
CA PRO A 126 5.60 -17.20 29.85
C PRO A 126 6.20 -17.80 28.57
N ARG A 127 7.49 -18.13 28.60
CA ARG A 127 8.16 -18.85 27.51
C ARG A 127 7.71 -20.31 27.52
N VAL A 128 7.11 -20.78 26.42
CA VAL A 128 6.97 -22.20 26.13
C VAL A 128 8.36 -22.75 25.80
N VAL A 129 8.79 -23.80 26.51
CA VAL A 129 10.06 -24.47 26.25
C VAL A 129 10.03 -25.05 24.84
N GLY A 130 10.90 -24.57 23.95
CA GLY A 130 11.08 -25.12 22.60
C GLY A 130 10.93 -24.14 21.43
N GLN A 131 10.50 -22.89 21.67
CA GLN A 131 10.32 -21.92 20.58
C GLN A 131 11.56 -21.02 20.39
N VAL A 132 12.21 -21.10 19.23
CA VAL A 132 13.27 -20.17 18.81
C VAL A 132 12.59 -18.85 18.42
N THR A 133 12.48 -17.91 19.35
CA THR A 133 12.10 -16.54 19.04
C THR A 133 13.26 -15.83 18.33
N ARG A 134 13.01 -15.21 17.17
CA ARG A 134 13.97 -14.30 16.55
C ARG A 134 14.19 -13.11 17.47
N VAL A 135 15.36 -13.07 18.08
CA VAL A 135 15.79 -12.00 18.96
C VAL A 135 16.25 -10.82 18.09
N PRO A 136 15.82 -9.57 18.37
CA PRO A 136 16.45 -8.38 17.79
C PRO A 136 17.94 -8.34 18.16
N GLY A 137 18.85 -8.21 17.19
CA GLY A 137 20.30 -8.31 17.43
C GLY A 137 20.89 -9.70 17.20
N GLY A 138 20.43 -10.39 16.16
CA GLY A 138 20.93 -11.71 15.81
C GLY A 138 22.43 -11.72 15.51
N GLY A 139 23.15 -12.61 16.20
CA GLY A 139 24.32 -13.27 15.63
C GLY A 139 25.67 -13.01 16.26
N THR A 140 25.83 -13.19 17.58
CA THR A 140 27.06 -13.74 18.24
C THR A 140 26.90 -13.67 19.76
N GLY A 141 26.82 -14.82 20.44
CA GLY A 141 26.96 -14.88 21.91
C GLY A 141 25.68 -15.02 22.73
N GLN A 142 24.76 -15.93 22.36
CA GLN A 142 23.73 -16.36 23.31
C GLN A 142 24.38 -17.16 24.45
N ARG A 143 24.46 -16.58 25.65
CA ARG A 143 24.86 -17.31 26.87
C ARG A 143 23.61 -17.52 27.72
N LYS A 144 23.29 -18.77 28.09
CA LYS A 144 22.22 -19.09 29.04
C LYS A 144 22.83 -19.24 30.42
N ILE A 145 22.47 -18.35 31.35
CA ILE A 145 22.90 -18.44 32.75
C ILE A 145 21.65 -18.69 33.60
N MET A 146 21.75 -19.65 34.52
CA MET A 146 20.68 -19.97 35.46
C MET A 146 20.88 -19.15 36.74
N SER A 147 19.92 -18.28 37.05
CA SER A 147 19.91 -17.49 38.29
C SER A 147 18.52 -17.53 38.91
N ARG A 148 18.45 -17.75 40.23
CA ARG A 148 17.19 -17.86 41.00
C ARG A 148 16.13 -18.79 40.37
N GLY A 149 16.54 -19.96 39.87
CA GLY A 149 15.64 -20.98 39.32
C GLY A 149 15.19 -20.73 37.88
N TYR A 150 15.78 -19.75 37.19
CA TYR A 150 15.34 -19.31 35.87
C TYR A 150 16.50 -19.20 34.88
N PHE A 151 16.29 -19.67 33.65
CA PHE A 151 17.23 -19.43 32.54
C PHE A 151 17.04 -18.01 31.99
N HIS A 152 18.14 -17.25 32.02
CA HIS A 152 18.25 -15.96 31.33
C HIS A 152 19.04 -16.15 30.05
N THR A 153 18.50 -15.67 28.93
CA THR A 153 19.22 -15.62 27.65
C THR A 153 19.84 -14.24 27.55
N TYR A 154 21.17 -14.19 27.43
CA TYR A 154 21.91 -12.96 27.23
C TYR A 154 22.07 -12.69 25.74
N VAL A 155 21.88 -11.43 25.35
CA VAL A 155 21.92 -10.97 23.96
C VAL A 155 22.80 -9.73 23.91
N MET A 156 23.57 -9.57 22.84
CA MET A 156 24.30 -8.34 22.55
C MET A 156 23.40 -7.39 21.78
N PHE A 157 22.98 -6.30 22.41
CA PHE A 157 22.04 -5.34 21.82
C PHE A 157 22.13 -3.98 22.54
N TRP A 158 21.29 -3.03 22.15
CA TRP A 158 21.14 -1.75 22.82
C TRP A 158 20.27 -1.93 24.08
N PHE A 159 20.85 -1.71 25.25
CA PHE A 159 20.19 -1.90 26.54
C PHE A 159 20.34 -0.66 27.45
N PRO A 160 19.37 -0.42 28.35
CA PRO A 160 19.48 0.66 29.34
C PRO A 160 20.64 0.42 30.32
N LYS A 161 21.24 1.51 30.82
CA LYS A 161 22.43 1.49 31.69
C LYS A 161 22.32 0.66 32.98
N THR A 162 21.11 0.35 33.44
CA THR A 162 20.84 -0.41 34.68
C THR A 162 21.08 -1.91 34.56
N CYS A 163 21.67 -2.35 33.46
CA CYS A 163 21.89 -3.77 33.17
C CYS A 163 23.20 -4.34 33.74
N HIS A 164 24.06 -3.49 34.29
CA HIS A 164 25.38 -3.86 34.81
C HIS A 164 25.41 -4.16 36.31
#